data_AF-A0AB35Y9C9-F1
#
_entry.id   AF-A0AB35Y9C9-F1
#
_cell.length_a   1.000
_cell.length_b   1.000
_cell.length_c   1.000
_cell.angle_alpha   90.00
_cell.angle_beta   90.00
_cell.angle_gamma   90.00
#
_symmetry.space_group_name_H-M   'P 1'
#
loop_
_entity.id
_entity.type
_entity.pdbx_description
1 polymer ?
#
loop_
_entity_poly.entity_id
_entity_poly.type
_entity_poly.pdbx_seq_one_letter_code
_entity_poly.pdbx_strand_id
1 'polypeptide(L)'
;IQHIAFGPIASLESIKHLGTNGGGFLAGNSATPFENPNIWSNFIEMGSMMLLPMSMLFLFGRMLSRHGKRVHRHALILFVAMFFIFIAILTLTMWSEYRGNPILANLGIYGPNMEGKEVRFGAGLSALFTVI
;
A
#
# COMPACT_ATOMS: atom_id res chain seq x y z
N ILE A 1 1.96 -4.76 -34.96
CA ILE A 1 2.06 -5.92 -34.05
C ILE A 1 2.46 -5.38 -32.69
N GLN A 2 1.74 -5.73 -31.61
CA GLN A 2 2.11 -5.35 -30.25
C GLN A 2 2.96 -6.46 -29.63
N HIS A 3 4.13 -6.12 -29.08
CA HIS A 3 4.96 -7.06 -28.32
C HIS A 3 4.57 -7.01 -26.85
N ILE A 4 4.24 -8.17 -26.28
CA ILE A 4 3.88 -8.29 -24.87
C ILE A 4 5.07 -8.85 -24.12
N ALA A 5 5.51 -8.15 -23.07
CA ALA A 5 6.58 -8.62 -22.19
C ALA A 5 6.05 -9.66 -21.22
N PHE A 6 6.80 -10.75 -21.03
CA PHE A 6 6.47 -11.84 -20.11
C PHE A 6 7.72 -12.30 -19.36
N GLY A 7 7.53 -13.00 -18.25
CA GLY A 7 8.61 -13.52 -17.43
C GLY A 7 8.10 -14.06 -16.08
N PRO A 8 8.99 -14.35 -15.13
CA PRO A 8 8.64 -14.86 -13.81
C PRO A 8 8.08 -13.76 -12.87
N ILE A 9 7.03 -13.09 -13.32
CA ILE A 9 6.46 -11.89 -12.68
C ILE A 9 5.97 -12.20 -11.26
N ALA A 10 5.11 -13.22 -11.11
CA ALA A 10 4.47 -13.53 -9.82
C ALA A 10 5.46 -13.84 -8.68
N SER A 11 6.56 -14.55 -8.97
CA SER A 11 7.59 -14.82 -7.97
C SER A 11 8.30 -13.54 -7.52
N LEU A 12 8.61 -12.65 -8.45
CA LEU A 12 9.26 -11.38 -8.16
C LEU A 12 8.30 -10.41 -7.43
N GLU A 13 7.02 -10.45 -7.79
CA GLU A 13 5.95 -9.70 -7.11
C GLU A 13 5.84 -10.09 -5.64
N SER A 14 5.85 -11.39 -5.35
CA SER A 14 5.69 -11.89 -3.97
C SER A 14 6.81 -11.41 -3.05
N ILE A 15 8.07 -11.50 -3.50
CA ILE A 15 9.23 -11.10 -2.70
C ILE A 15 9.38 -9.57 -2.64
N LYS A 16 8.98 -8.84 -3.69
CA LYS A 16 9.10 -7.37 -3.67
C LYS A 16 8.19 -6.74 -2.63
N HIS A 17 6.98 -7.27 -2.43
CA HIS A 17 6.06 -6.76 -1.43
C HIS A 17 6.34 -7.33 -0.04
N LEU A 18 6.55 -8.65 0.09
CA LEU A 18 6.85 -9.24 1.39
C LEU A 18 8.14 -8.67 2.01
N GLY A 19 9.16 -8.46 1.19
CA GLY A 19 10.43 -7.87 1.59
C GLY A 19 10.48 -6.34 1.50
N THR A 20 9.37 -5.68 1.16
CA THR A 20 9.30 -4.20 1.00
C THR A 20 10.38 -3.62 0.08
N ASN A 21 10.75 -4.35 -0.98
CA ASN A 21 11.77 -3.93 -1.96
C ASN A 21 11.22 -2.96 -3.01
N GLY A 22 9.97 -3.16 -3.46
CA GLY A 22 9.30 -2.30 -4.44
C GLY A 22 9.80 -2.38 -5.90
N GLY A 23 10.73 -3.29 -6.23
CA GLY A 23 11.25 -3.44 -7.60
C GLY A 23 10.29 -4.18 -8.53
N GLY A 24 9.56 -3.45 -9.38
CA GLY A 24 8.63 -4.01 -10.36
C GLY A 24 9.31 -4.71 -11.54
N PHE A 25 8.66 -5.73 -12.11
CA PHE A 25 9.18 -6.43 -13.29
C PHE A 25 9.00 -5.61 -14.57
N LEU A 26 7.89 -4.88 -14.67
CA LEU A 26 7.54 -4.00 -15.78
C LEU A 26 7.60 -2.55 -15.30
N ALA A 27 7.70 -1.61 -16.24
CA ALA A 27 7.90 -0.19 -15.93
C ALA A 27 6.76 0.41 -15.08
N GLY A 28 5.53 -0.06 -15.28
CA GLY A 28 4.37 0.37 -14.48
C GLY A 28 4.30 -0.25 -13.09
N ASN A 29 5.21 -1.17 -12.74
CA ASN A 29 5.26 -1.84 -11.44
C ASN A 29 3.89 -2.44 -11.06
N SER A 30 3.43 -2.32 -9.81
CA SER A 30 2.10 -2.74 -9.35
C SER A 30 0.92 -2.02 -10.02
N ALA A 31 1.14 -1.01 -10.88
CA ALA A 31 0.06 -0.53 -11.76
C ALA A 31 -0.09 -1.43 -13.00
N THR A 32 0.90 -2.25 -13.35
CA THR A 32 0.83 -3.10 -14.55
C THR A 32 -0.13 -4.28 -14.33
N PRO A 33 -1.08 -4.56 -15.26
CA PRO A 33 -2.05 -5.66 -15.10
C PRO A 33 -1.46 -7.05 -14.88
N PHE A 34 -0.24 -7.31 -15.35
CA PHE A 34 0.43 -8.60 -15.11
C PHE A 34 1.07 -8.71 -13.72
N GLU A 35 1.39 -7.59 -13.08
CA GLU A 35 1.94 -7.54 -11.73
C GLU A 35 0.82 -7.52 -10.69
N ASN A 36 -0.20 -6.68 -10.90
CA ASN A 36 -1.36 -6.55 -10.02
C ASN A 36 -2.67 -6.61 -10.83
N PRO A 37 -3.21 -7.82 -11.06
CA PRO A 37 -4.32 -8.03 -11.98
C PRO A 37 -5.67 -7.55 -11.46
N ASN A 38 -5.92 -7.57 -10.15
CA ASN A 38 -7.24 -7.28 -9.60
C ASN A 38 -7.19 -6.72 -8.17
N ILE A 39 -8.37 -6.37 -7.64
CA ILE A 39 -8.49 -5.77 -6.30
C ILE A 39 -7.97 -6.72 -5.20
N TRP A 40 -8.11 -8.03 -5.35
CA TRP A 40 -7.65 -9.01 -4.37
C TRP A 40 -6.13 -9.12 -4.33
N SER A 41 -5.46 -9.15 -5.49
CA SER A 41 -3.99 -9.08 -5.53
C SER A 41 -3.49 -7.80 -4.89
N ASN A 42 -4.13 -6.66 -5.17
CA ASN A 42 -3.78 -5.37 -4.56
C ASN A 42 -3.86 -5.39 -3.02
N PHE A 43 -4.91 -5.99 -2.46
CA PHE A 43 -5.01 -6.16 -1.00
C PHE A 43 -3.92 -7.07 -0.43
N ILE A 44 -3.56 -8.14 -1.15
CA ILE A 44 -2.48 -9.04 -0.75
C ILE A 44 -1.12 -8.35 -0.82
N GLU A 45 -0.84 -7.55 -1.85
CA GLU A 45 0.38 -6.75 -1.97
C GLU A 45 0.52 -5.77 -0.80
N MET A 46 -0.54 -4.99 -0.53
CA MET A 46 -0.60 -4.06 0.60
C MET A 46 -0.42 -4.77 1.95
N GLY A 47 -1.11 -5.89 2.15
CA GLY A 47 -0.97 -6.70 3.37
C GLY A 47 0.43 -7.29 3.54
N SER A 48 1.07 -7.69 2.43
CA SER A 48 2.43 -8.25 2.43
C SER A 48 3.48 -7.21 2.84
N MET A 49 3.35 -5.96 2.38
CA MET A 49 4.24 -4.86 2.77
C MET A 49 4.19 -4.57 4.27
N MET A 50 3.01 -4.72 4.90
CA MET A 50 2.85 -4.50 6.34
C MET A 50 3.26 -5.70 7.21
N LEU A 51 3.34 -6.91 6.64
CA LEU A 51 3.44 -8.15 7.41
C LEU A 51 4.75 -8.24 8.22
N LEU A 52 5.90 -8.03 7.57
CA LEU A 52 7.19 -8.10 8.26
C LEU A 52 7.37 -6.98 9.31
N PRO A 53 7.14 -5.68 8.99
CA PRO A 53 7.24 -4.60 9.99
C PRO A 53 6.36 -4.85 11.22
N MET A 54 5.11 -5.28 11.01
CA MET A 54 4.19 -5.60 12.09
C MET A 54 4.65 -6.79 12.93
N SER A 55 5.15 -7.85 12.29
CA SER A 55 5.66 -9.03 13.01
C SER A 55 6.85 -8.69 13.93
N MET A 56 7.75 -7.80 13.49
CA MET A 56 8.91 -7.35 14.26
C MET A 56 8.49 -6.55 15.49
N LEU A 57 7.42 -5.76 15.39
CA LEU A 57 6.88 -5.03 16.53
C LEU A 57 6.34 -5.98 17.62
N PHE A 58 5.62 -7.03 17.22
CA PHE A 58 5.17 -8.07 18.14
C PHE A 58 6.34 -8.86 18.74
N LEU A 59 7.35 -9.20 17.92
CA LEU A 59 8.56 -9.87 18.39
C LEU A 59 9.27 -9.04 19.47
N PHE A 60 9.51 -7.75 19.21
CA PHE A 60 10.07 -6.81 20.17
C PHE A 60 9.26 -6.77 21.47
N GLY A 61 7.93 -6.69 21.35
CA GLY A 61 7.04 -6.72 22.50
C GLY A 61 7.10 -7.99 23.32
N ARG A 62 7.36 -9.14 22.69
CA ARG A 62 7.53 -10.43 23.38
C ARG A 62 8.90 -10.53 24.05
N MET A 63 9.97 -10.10 23.38
CA MET A 63 11.33 -10.12 23.92
C MET A 63 11.47 -9.27 25.19
N LEU A 64 10.73 -8.16 25.28
CA LEU A 64 10.78 -7.26 26.43
C LEU A 64 9.89 -7.72 27.60
N SER A 65 9.00 -8.69 27.39
CA SER A 65 8.04 -9.14 28.40
C SER A 65 8.69 -10.13 29.38
N ARG A 66 8.93 -9.70 30.63
CA ARG A 66 9.57 -10.55 31.67
C ARG A 66 8.61 -11.35 32.58
N HIS A 67 7.29 -11.19 32.48
CA HIS A 67 6.35 -11.87 33.39
C HIS A 67 4.97 -12.09 32.75
N GLY A 68 4.76 -13.22 32.08
CA GLY A 68 3.44 -13.75 31.69
C GLY A 68 2.55 -12.87 30.78
N LYS A 69 2.93 -11.63 30.48
CA LYS A 69 2.19 -10.72 29.60
C LYS A 69 2.47 -11.07 28.15
N ARG A 70 1.40 -11.27 27.37
CA ARG A 70 1.49 -11.60 25.93
C ARG A 70 2.12 -10.48 25.09
N VAL A 71 1.97 -9.21 25.49
CA VAL A 71 2.52 -8.03 24.78
C VAL A 71 3.03 -6.99 25.80
N HIS A 72 4.25 -6.50 25.63
CA HIS A 72 4.81 -5.43 26.44
C HIS A 72 4.22 -4.06 26.08
N ARG A 73 4.01 -3.19 27.08
CA ARG A 73 3.40 -1.85 26.89
C ARG A 73 4.13 -0.98 25.88
N HIS A 74 5.45 -1.11 25.78
CA HIS A 74 6.24 -0.30 24.84
C HIS A 74 5.97 -0.66 23.38
N ALA A 75 5.77 -1.94 23.06
CA ALA A 75 5.37 -2.36 21.72
C ALA A 75 3.97 -1.86 21.36
N LEU A 76 3.06 -1.81 22.34
CA LEU A 76 1.73 -1.23 22.15
C LEU A 76 1.80 0.29 21.88
N ILE A 77 2.64 1.02 22.62
CA ILE A 77 2.82 2.47 22.40
C ILE A 77 3.38 2.73 20.99
N LEU A 78 4.39 1.97 20.57
CA LEU A 78 4.94 2.06 19.21
C LEU A 78 3.88 1.74 18.15
N PHE A 79 3.09 0.69 18.34
CA PHE A 79 1.98 0.35 17.44
C PHE A 79 0.99 1.51 17.31
N VAL A 80 0.53 2.05 18.44
CA VAL A 80 -0.46 3.14 18.46
C VAL A 80 0.12 4.39 17.80
N ALA A 81 1.39 4.73 18.05
CA ALA A 81 2.04 5.87 17.41
C ALA A 81 2.11 5.71 15.89
N MET A 82 2.59 4.57 15.40
CA MET A 82 2.68 4.27 13.96
C MET A 82 1.29 4.25 13.31
N PHE A 83 0.30 3.64 13.97
CA PHE A 83 -1.08 3.57 13.48
C PHE A 83 -1.71 4.96 13.40
N PHE A 84 -1.48 5.82 14.38
CA PHE A 84 -2.02 7.19 14.36
C PHE A 84 -1.43 8.01 13.22
N ILE A 85 -0.10 7.91 13.00
CA ILE A 85 0.57 8.56 11.87
C ILE A 85 0.02 8.04 10.54
N PHE A 86 -0.14 6.72 10.41
CA PHE A 86 -0.72 6.09 9.23
C PHE A 86 -2.13 6.63 8.93
N ILE A 87 -3.02 6.68 9.91
CA ILE A 87 -4.38 7.21 9.72
C ILE A 87 -4.38 8.71 9.38
N ALA A 88 -3.51 9.50 10.01
CA ALA A 88 -3.39 10.93 9.71
C ALA A 88 -2.95 11.17 8.27
N ILE A 89 -1.94 10.43 7.79
CA ILE A 89 -1.47 10.55 6.40
C ILE A 89 -2.52 10.00 5.44
N LEU A 90 -3.13 8.84 5.73
CA LEU A 90 -4.16 8.25 4.88
C LEU A 90 -5.35 9.18 4.69
N THR A 91 -5.84 9.80 5.77
CA THR A 91 -6.95 10.74 5.70
C THR A 91 -6.60 11.99 4.90
N LEU A 92 -5.38 12.53 5.07
CA LEU A 92 -4.89 13.66 4.28
C LEU A 92 -4.81 13.31 2.79
N THR A 93 -4.21 12.16 2.45
CA THR A 93 -4.06 11.70 1.07
C THR A 93 -5.44 11.47 0.43
N MET A 94 -6.33 10.74 1.11
CA MET A 94 -7.71 10.52 0.64
C MET A 94 -8.42 11.86 0.40
N TRP A 95 -8.39 12.78 1.37
CA TRP A 95 -9.00 14.09 1.20
C TRP A 95 -8.43 14.83 0.00
N SER A 96 -7.11 14.80 -0.20
CA SER A 96 -6.47 15.46 -1.33
C SER A 96 -6.87 14.85 -2.69
N GLU A 97 -6.95 13.53 -2.78
CA GLU A 97 -7.31 12.81 -4.01
C GLU A 97 -8.80 13.02 -4.36
N TYR A 98 -9.68 13.02 -3.35
CA TYR A 98 -11.11 13.24 -3.56
C TYR A 98 -11.50 14.70 -3.80
N ARG A 99 -10.63 15.67 -3.46
CA ARG A 99 -10.81 17.07 -3.90
C ARG A 99 -10.71 17.23 -5.42
N GLY A 100 -10.09 16.27 -6.11
CA GLY A 100 -9.95 16.28 -7.56
C GLY A 100 -8.97 17.34 -8.06
N ASN A 101 -9.00 17.58 -9.38
CA ASN A 101 -8.14 18.57 -10.02
C ASN A 101 -8.98 19.81 -10.44
N PRO A 102 -8.68 21.01 -9.92
CA PRO A 102 -9.44 22.22 -10.24
C PRO A 102 -9.34 22.62 -11.72
N ILE A 103 -8.25 22.26 -12.41
CA ILE A 103 -8.10 22.50 -13.85
C ILE A 103 -9.11 21.65 -14.64
N LEU A 104 -9.27 20.38 -14.26
CA LEU A 104 -10.27 19.48 -14.86
C LEU A 104 -11.70 19.94 -14.55
N ALA A 105 -11.95 20.43 -13.34
CA ALA A 105 -13.25 20.97 -12.95
C ALA A 105 -13.64 22.20 -13.80
N ASN A 106 -12.69 23.07 -14.14
CA ASN A 106 -12.91 24.20 -15.05
C ASN A 106 -13.24 23.76 -16.49
N LEU A 107 -12.85 22.55 -16.88
CA LEU A 107 -13.21 21.92 -18.16
C LEU A 107 -14.54 21.15 -18.09
N GLY A 108 -15.25 21.19 -16.95
CA GLY A 108 -16.51 20.47 -16.73
C GLY A 108 -16.35 18.99 -16.37
N ILE A 109 -15.12 18.54 -16.07
CA ILE A 109 -14.83 17.17 -15.63
C ILE A 109 -14.75 17.14 -14.10
N TYR A 110 -15.71 16.49 -13.46
CA TYR A 110 -15.81 16.39 -12.01
C TYR A 110 -15.50 14.99 -11.53
N GLY A 111 -14.88 14.88 -10.35
CA GLY A 111 -14.58 13.61 -9.72
C GLY A 111 -13.25 13.63 -8.95
N PRO A 112 -12.88 12.48 -8.36
CA PRO A 112 -11.58 12.33 -7.72
C PRO A 112 -10.45 12.42 -8.76
N ASN A 113 -9.24 12.69 -8.28
CA ASN A 113 -8.07 12.75 -9.14
C ASN A 113 -7.71 11.35 -9.66
N MET A 114 -7.91 11.14 -10.96
CA MET A 114 -7.59 9.89 -11.66
C MET A 114 -6.29 9.98 -12.46
N GLU A 115 -5.59 11.11 -12.43
CA GLU A 115 -4.27 11.23 -13.06
C GLU A 115 -3.27 10.32 -12.32
N GLY A 116 -2.63 9.42 -13.08
CA GLY A 116 -1.71 8.42 -12.54
C GLY A 116 -2.39 7.29 -11.76
N LYS A 117 -3.71 7.11 -11.88
CA LYS A 117 -4.47 6.07 -11.19
C LYS A 117 -5.01 5.02 -12.14
N GLU A 118 -5.13 3.80 -11.65
CA GLU A 118 -5.71 2.69 -12.40
C GLU A 118 -7.20 2.56 -12.11
N VAL A 119 -8.01 2.38 -13.15
CA VAL A 119 -9.47 2.19 -13.02
C VAL A 119 -9.83 0.94 -12.20
N ARG A 120 -8.93 -0.06 -12.16
CA ARG A 120 -9.06 -1.27 -11.33
C ARG A 120 -9.14 -0.97 -9.83
N PHE A 121 -8.48 0.10 -9.40
CA PHE A 121 -8.29 0.43 -7.99
C PHE A 121 -9.02 1.73 -7.61
N GLY A 122 -9.12 2.66 -8.55
CA GLY A 122 -9.68 3.99 -8.32
C GLY A 122 -8.82 4.81 -7.35
N ALA A 123 -9.23 6.06 -7.13
CA ALA A 123 -8.50 6.98 -6.26
C ALA A 123 -8.33 6.45 -4.82
N GLY A 124 -9.34 5.77 -4.27
CA GLY A 124 -9.32 5.28 -2.90
C GLY A 124 -8.26 4.19 -2.65
N LEU A 125 -8.29 3.08 -3.41
CA LEU A 125 -7.31 2.01 -3.20
C LEU A 125 -5.90 2.44 -3.63
N SER A 126 -5.77 3.30 -4.63
CA SER A 126 -4.46 3.88 -4.97
C SER A 126 -3.93 4.82 -3.87
N ALA A 127 -4.78 5.62 -3.23
CA ALA A 127 -4.40 6.45 -2.09
C ALA A 127 -3.97 5.59 -0.90
N LEU A 128 -4.69 4.49 -0.64
CA LEU A 128 -4.30 3.53 0.39
C LEU A 128 -2.92 2.91 0.07
N PHE A 129 -2.74 2.39 -1.15
CA PHE A 129 -1.47 1.81 -1.59
C PHE A 129 -0.31 2.80 -1.53
N THR A 130 -0.56 4.09 -1.80
CA THR A 130 0.46 5.16 -1.73
C THR A 130 0.97 5.39 -0.31
N VAL A 131 0.12 5.18 0.69
CA VAL A 131 0.45 5.43 2.10
C VAL A 131 1.04 4.21 2.81
N ILE A 132 0.79 3.02 2.26
CA ILE A 132 1.35 1.74 2.73
C ILE A 132 2.78 1.58 2.22
#